data_AF-A0A2P4Y207-F1
#
_entry.id   AF-A0A2P4Y207-F1
#
_cell.length_a   1.000
_cell.length_b   1.000
_cell.length_c   1.000
_cell.angle_alpha   90.00
_cell.angle_beta   90.00
_cell.angle_gamma   90.00
#
_symmetry.space_group_name_H-M   'P 1'
#
loop_
_entity.id
_entity.type
_entity.pdbx_description
1 polymer ?
#
loop_
_entity_poly.entity_id
_entity_poly.type
_entity_poly.pdbx_seq_one_letter_code
_entity_poly.pdbx_strand_id
1 'polypeptide(L)'
;MVGDNCSVNQCICKKDGTILLVECASLKFNLMSKDFFKIEDELITKLRTIKDRMNLRRVSHLSPLLRNNTRWSSTYEMVKSYVTLQLVIVHQGQDLLAEYDAITKALQKYTLKLSAFRRLFDKVIKKFPTRMAATAPIANNPNLEYGLAKLPSCPSIGHQKICDSDNSIVKAVFKKRKTVKRSYTSTSRMFRHHPTNASVSFQGPSFYSLICGKVSPVAS
;
A
#
# COMPACT_ATOMS: atom_id res chain seq x y z
N MET A 1 12.20 -42.95 -3.28
CA MET A 1 12.86 -41.65 -3.02
C MET A 1 11.81 -40.61 -2.68
N VAL A 2 12.02 -39.79 -1.64
CA VAL A 2 11.17 -38.61 -1.37
C VAL A 2 11.94 -37.37 -1.78
N GLY A 3 11.37 -36.55 -2.66
CA GLY A 3 12.09 -35.41 -3.21
C GLY A 3 11.17 -34.40 -3.88
N ASP A 4 11.74 -33.27 -4.28
CA ASP A 4 11.04 -32.33 -5.15
C ASP A 4 10.88 -32.94 -6.55
N ASN A 5 9.81 -32.54 -7.25
CA ASN A 5 9.52 -33.03 -8.60
C ASN A 5 10.41 -32.36 -9.67
N CYS A 6 11.68 -32.10 -9.34
CA CYS A 6 12.63 -31.52 -10.26
C CYS A 6 13.08 -32.55 -11.31
N SER A 7 13.53 -32.08 -12.47
CA SER A 7 13.92 -32.95 -13.59
C SER A 7 15.04 -33.93 -13.23
N VAL A 8 15.96 -33.56 -12.33
CA VAL A 8 17.04 -34.42 -11.85
C VAL A 8 16.48 -35.59 -11.07
N ASN A 9 15.60 -35.32 -10.10
CA ASN A 9 14.96 -36.37 -9.30
C ASN A 9 14.10 -37.30 -10.15
N GLN A 10 13.35 -36.73 -11.11
CA GLN A 10 12.60 -37.53 -12.08
C GLN A 10 13.52 -38.41 -12.91
N CYS A 11 14.66 -37.89 -13.40
CA CYS A 11 15.63 -38.66 -14.17
C CYS A 11 16.23 -39.82 -13.36
N ILE A 12 16.58 -39.60 -12.09
CA ILE A 12 17.12 -40.65 -11.23
C ILE A 12 16.10 -41.78 -11.06
N CYS A 13 14.86 -41.45 -10.70
CA CYS A 13 13.80 -42.45 -10.52
C CYS A 13 13.46 -43.19 -11.83
N LYS A 14 13.46 -42.48 -12.98
CA LYS A 14 13.21 -43.09 -14.29
C LYS A 14 14.34 -44.00 -14.74
N LYS A 15 15.59 -43.65 -14.47
CA LYS A 15 16.76 -44.46 -14.85
C LYS A 15 16.91 -45.73 -14.02
N ASP A 16 16.58 -45.66 -12.73
CA ASP A 16 16.71 -46.80 -11.82
C ASP A 16 15.54 -47.80 -11.96
N GLY A 17 14.38 -47.35 -12.45
CA GLY A 17 13.19 -48.18 -12.75
C GLY A 17 12.49 -48.82 -11.55
N THR A 18 13.22 -49.03 -10.45
CA THR A 18 12.77 -49.60 -9.18
C THR A 18 12.52 -48.53 -8.11
N ILE A 19 13.11 -47.33 -8.26
CA ILE A 19 12.92 -46.22 -7.33
C ILE A 19 11.69 -45.40 -7.72
N LEU A 20 10.63 -45.49 -6.90
CA LEU A 20 9.47 -44.61 -6.99
C LEU A 20 9.78 -43.23 -6.42
N LEU A 21 9.37 -42.17 -7.13
CA LEU A 21 9.41 -40.79 -6.63
C LEU A 21 8.12 -40.48 -5.88
N VAL A 22 8.25 -40.20 -4.58
CA VAL A 22 7.16 -39.65 -3.77
C VAL A 22 7.39 -38.16 -3.65
N GLU A 23 6.41 -37.37 -4.08
CA GLU A 23 6.47 -35.92 -3.98
C GLU A 23 6.59 -35.46 -2.52
N CYS A 24 7.53 -34.55 -2.28
CA CYS A 24 7.72 -33.92 -0.98
C CYS A 24 6.49 -33.11 -0.55
N ALA A 25 5.96 -33.37 0.65
CA ALA A 25 4.76 -32.72 1.18
C ALA A 25 4.89 -31.19 1.27
N SER A 26 6.09 -30.69 1.58
CA SER A 26 6.35 -29.25 1.67
C SER A 26 6.36 -28.56 0.30
N LEU A 27 6.80 -29.25 -0.75
CA LEU A 27 6.67 -28.75 -2.13
C LEU A 27 5.20 -28.61 -2.51
N LYS A 28 4.36 -29.62 -2.21
CA LYS A 28 2.92 -29.54 -2.46
C LYS A 28 2.29 -28.36 -1.72
N PHE A 29 2.66 -28.14 -0.47
CA PHE A 29 2.17 -27.00 0.29
C PHE A 29 2.60 -25.66 -0.31
N ASN A 30 3.85 -25.55 -0.78
CA ASN A 30 4.33 -24.32 -1.41
C ASN A 30 3.66 -24.05 -2.77
N LEU A 31 3.37 -25.10 -3.55
CA LEU A 31 2.59 -25.01 -4.80
C LEU A 31 1.14 -24.60 -4.50
N MET A 32 0.49 -25.23 -3.53
CA MET A 32 -0.85 -24.85 -3.08
C MET A 32 -0.88 -23.39 -2.61
N SER A 33 0.13 -22.96 -1.83
CA SER A 33 0.24 -21.57 -1.38
C SER A 33 0.43 -20.58 -2.53
N LYS A 34 1.18 -20.97 -3.57
CA LYS A 34 1.34 -20.18 -4.79
C LYS A 34 0.01 -19.94 -5.47
N ASP A 35 -0.78 -21.00 -5.60
CA ASP A 35 -2.07 -20.94 -6.27
C ASP A 35 -3.08 -20.17 -5.43
N PHE A 36 -3.05 -20.34 -4.11
CA PHE A 36 -3.92 -19.64 -3.18
C PHE A 36 -3.68 -18.12 -3.17
N PHE A 37 -2.41 -17.69 -3.15
CA PHE A 37 -2.03 -16.26 -3.11
C PHE A 37 -1.74 -15.65 -4.48
N LYS A 38 -2.27 -16.24 -5.55
CA LYS A 38 -1.99 -15.80 -6.93
C LYS A 38 -2.41 -14.34 -7.16
N ILE A 39 -3.54 -13.92 -6.59
CA ILE A 39 -4.08 -12.56 -6.75
C ILE A 39 -3.15 -11.55 -6.06
N GLU A 40 -2.72 -11.84 -4.84
CA GLU A 40 -1.81 -10.99 -4.09
C GLU A 40 -0.44 -10.89 -4.78
N ASP A 41 0.08 -12.00 -5.31
CA ASP A 41 1.32 -12.03 -6.10
C ASP A 41 1.19 -11.08 -7.33
N GLU A 42 0.08 -11.14 -8.06
CA GLU A 42 -0.20 -10.25 -9.20
C GLU A 42 -0.33 -8.77 -8.79
N LEU A 43 -1.04 -8.49 -7.69
CA LEU A 43 -1.22 -7.13 -7.18
C LEU A 43 0.11 -6.52 -6.71
N ILE A 44 0.90 -7.27 -5.95
CA ILE A 44 2.22 -6.84 -5.49
C ILE A 44 3.15 -6.60 -6.68
N THR A 45 3.06 -7.44 -7.71
CA THR A 45 3.82 -7.26 -8.95
C THR A 45 3.47 -5.93 -9.63
N LYS A 46 2.19 -5.59 -9.73
CA LYS A 46 1.74 -4.27 -10.26
C LYS A 46 2.25 -3.12 -9.40
N LEU A 47 2.17 -3.24 -8.07
CA LEU A 47 2.67 -2.22 -7.14
C LEU A 47 4.21 -2.02 -7.22
N ARG A 48 4.96 -2.97 -7.79
CA ARG A 48 6.41 -2.83 -8.02
C ARG A 48 6.77 -2.04 -9.27
N THR A 49 5.83 -1.56 -10.09
CA THR A 49 6.20 -0.64 -11.18
C THR A 49 6.89 0.59 -10.61
N ILE A 50 7.76 1.25 -11.40
CA ILE A 50 8.51 2.43 -10.94
C ILE A 50 7.54 3.54 -10.49
N LYS A 51 6.48 3.76 -11.28
CA LYS A 51 5.46 4.77 -11.01
C LYS A 51 4.70 4.47 -9.72
N ASP A 52 4.26 3.24 -9.53
CA ASP A 52 3.50 2.88 -8.34
C ASP A 52 4.37 2.86 -7.09
N ARG A 53 5.62 2.39 -7.18
CA ARG A 53 6.58 2.51 -6.07
C ARG A 53 6.85 3.97 -5.70
N MET A 54 6.97 4.86 -6.68
CA MET A 54 7.11 6.30 -6.40
C MET A 54 5.89 6.86 -5.68
N ASN A 55 4.69 6.49 -6.11
CA ASN A 55 3.46 6.91 -5.45
C ASN A 55 3.38 6.35 -4.03
N LEU A 56 3.73 5.08 -3.83
CA LEU A 56 3.80 4.43 -2.52
C LEU A 56 4.80 5.13 -1.58
N ARG A 57 5.94 5.60 -2.08
CA ARG A 57 6.94 6.35 -1.28
C ARG A 57 6.43 7.69 -0.75
N ARG A 58 5.45 8.30 -1.43
CA ARG A 58 4.83 9.56 -0.95
C ARG A 58 3.91 9.32 0.25
N VAL A 59 3.43 8.09 0.39
CA VAL A 59 2.38 7.73 1.33
C VAL A 59 2.88 6.80 2.45
N SER A 60 3.96 6.05 2.20
CA SER A 60 4.54 5.10 3.14
C SER A 60 6.03 4.88 2.84
N HIS A 61 6.80 4.45 3.84
CA HIS A 61 8.18 3.97 3.62
C HIS A 61 8.24 2.47 3.25
N LEU A 62 7.08 1.83 3.14
CA LEU A 62 6.97 0.40 2.87
C LEU A 62 7.17 0.11 1.39
N SER A 63 7.73 -1.06 1.09
CA SER A 63 7.96 -1.53 -0.27
C SER A 63 7.21 -2.83 -0.52
N PRO A 64 6.56 -2.99 -1.69
CA PRO A 64 5.97 -4.27 -2.06
C PRO A 64 7.06 -5.35 -2.16
N LEU A 65 6.85 -6.46 -1.45
CA LEU A 65 7.79 -7.59 -1.38
C LEU A 65 7.27 -8.74 -2.23
N LEU A 66 8.06 -9.23 -3.18
CA LEU A 66 7.72 -10.44 -3.92
C LEU A 66 8.07 -11.69 -3.14
N ARG A 67 7.28 -12.73 -3.37
CA ARG A 67 7.59 -14.09 -2.95
C ARG A 67 8.88 -14.61 -3.62
N ASN A 68 9.68 -15.32 -2.85
CA ASN A 68 10.77 -16.14 -3.34
C ASN A 68 10.31 -17.60 -3.36
N ASN A 69 10.25 -18.20 -4.56
CA ASN A 69 9.77 -19.57 -4.74
C ASN A 69 10.56 -20.63 -3.95
N THR A 70 11.85 -20.39 -3.65
CA THR A 70 12.70 -21.35 -2.92
C THR A 70 12.67 -21.15 -1.41
N ARG A 71 12.22 -19.98 -0.92
CA ARG A 71 12.21 -19.65 0.51
C ARG A 71 10.78 -19.57 1.03
N TRP A 72 10.32 -20.60 1.73
CA TRP A 72 8.92 -20.75 2.13
C TRP A 72 8.38 -19.61 3.01
N SER A 73 9.23 -18.99 3.84
CA SER A 73 8.83 -17.85 4.69
C SER A 73 8.53 -16.58 3.90
N SER A 74 8.94 -16.51 2.63
CA SER A 74 8.76 -15.29 1.81
C SER A 74 7.30 -15.01 1.46
N THR A 75 6.45 -16.05 1.33
CA THR A 75 5.01 -15.90 1.11
C THR A 75 4.36 -15.17 2.27
N TYR A 76 4.74 -15.52 3.51
CA TYR A 76 4.24 -14.85 4.70
C TYR A 76 4.66 -13.37 4.72
N GLU A 77 5.93 -13.06 4.46
CA GLU A 77 6.40 -11.67 4.43
C GLU A 77 5.77 -10.84 3.30
N MET A 78 5.53 -11.47 2.15
CA MET A 78 4.79 -10.88 1.03
C MET A 78 3.37 -10.48 1.46
N VAL A 79 2.59 -11.42 2.01
CA VAL A 79 1.20 -11.18 2.45
C VAL A 79 1.16 -10.13 3.57
N LYS A 80 2.07 -10.23 4.54
CA LYS A 80 2.19 -9.24 5.62
C LYS A 80 2.45 -7.83 5.08
N SER A 81 3.36 -7.70 4.11
CA SER A 81 3.64 -6.42 3.44
C SER A 81 2.41 -5.92 2.70
N TYR A 82 1.72 -6.79 1.96
CA TYR A 82 0.49 -6.45 1.24
C TYR A 82 -0.61 -5.92 2.16
N VAL A 83 -0.93 -6.64 3.24
CA VAL A 83 -1.96 -6.21 4.21
C VAL A 83 -1.60 -4.84 4.80
N THR A 84 -0.33 -4.62 5.12
CA THR A 84 0.12 -3.33 5.67
C THR A 84 -0.01 -2.22 4.64
N LEU A 85 0.39 -2.47 3.39
CA LEU A 85 0.24 -1.51 2.29
C LEU A 85 -1.23 -1.18 2.02
N GLN A 86 -2.11 -2.19 2.02
CA GLN A 86 -3.53 -2.01 1.78
C GLN A 86 -4.16 -1.09 2.84
N LEU A 87 -3.80 -1.25 4.11
CA LEU A 87 -4.28 -0.37 5.18
C LEU A 87 -3.85 1.08 4.95
N VAL A 88 -2.59 1.32 4.57
CA VAL A 88 -2.11 2.68 4.31
C VAL A 88 -2.80 3.31 3.10
N ILE A 89 -2.95 2.55 2.01
CA ILE A 89 -3.60 3.01 0.78
C ILE A 89 -5.08 3.35 1.06
N VAL A 90 -5.80 2.46 1.75
CA VAL A 90 -7.22 2.67 2.07
C VAL A 90 -7.39 3.87 2.99
N HIS A 91 -6.60 3.99 4.06
CA HIS A 91 -6.69 5.12 4.98
C HIS A 91 -6.46 6.45 4.27
N GLN A 92 -5.44 6.54 3.43
CA GLN A 92 -5.17 7.79 2.70
C GLN A 92 -6.19 8.08 1.61
N GLY A 93 -6.69 7.04 0.94
CA GLY A 93 -7.80 7.18 0.00
C GLY A 93 -9.05 7.72 0.69
N GLN A 94 -9.38 7.22 1.89
CA GLN A 94 -10.51 7.69 2.69
C GLN A 94 -10.33 9.14 3.13
N ASP A 95 -9.14 9.52 3.59
CA ASP A 95 -8.85 10.90 3.98
C ASP A 95 -9.00 11.86 2.79
N LEU A 96 -8.45 11.50 1.62
CA LEU A 96 -8.55 12.27 0.40
C LEU A 96 -10.00 12.41 -0.08
N LEU A 97 -10.77 11.31 -0.04
CA LEU A 97 -12.16 11.29 -0.47
C LEU A 97 -13.05 12.11 0.47
N ALA A 98 -12.82 12.03 1.78
CA ALA A 98 -13.55 12.82 2.76
C ALA A 98 -13.28 14.32 2.62
N GLU A 99 -12.06 14.71 2.29
CA GLU A 99 -11.72 16.10 1.99
C GLU A 99 -12.37 16.57 0.69
N TYR A 100 -12.36 15.74 -0.36
CA TYR A 100 -13.05 16.04 -1.61
C TYR A 100 -14.54 16.28 -1.37
N ASP A 101 -15.22 15.39 -0.64
CA ASP A 101 -16.63 15.53 -0.26
C ASP A 101 -16.90 16.80 0.57
N ALA A 102 -16.00 17.15 1.48
CA ALA A 102 -16.12 18.39 2.25
C ALA A 102 -16.00 19.65 1.37
N ILE A 103 -15.09 19.63 0.38
CA ILE A 103 -14.91 20.71 -0.59
C ILE A 103 -16.17 20.84 -1.46
N THR A 104 -16.64 19.75 -2.06
CA THR A 104 -17.82 19.80 -2.96
C THR A 104 -19.07 20.26 -2.22
N LYS A 105 -19.31 19.76 -1.00
CA LYS A 105 -20.41 20.24 -0.14
C LYS A 105 -20.29 21.72 0.18
N ALA A 106 -19.09 22.22 0.45
CA ALA A 106 -18.89 23.64 0.72
C ALA A 106 -19.16 24.49 -0.53
N LEU A 107 -18.72 24.03 -1.70
CA LEU A 107 -18.96 24.69 -2.99
C LEU A 107 -20.45 24.73 -3.37
N GLN A 108 -21.22 23.73 -2.97
CA GLN A 108 -22.65 23.64 -3.26
C GLN A 108 -23.53 24.44 -2.28
N LYS A 109 -22.96 25.09 -1.25
CA LYS A 109 -23.74 25.93 -0.34
C LYS A 109 -24.19 27.21 -1.04
N TYR A 110 -25.49 27.42 -1.13
CA TYR A 110 -26.09 28.64 -1.71
C TYR A 110 -25.68 29.94 -0.99
N THR A 111 -25.24 29.85 0.27
CA THR A 111 -24.74 30.99 1.05
C THR A 111 -23.28 31.33 0.78
N LEU A 112 -22.57 30.56 -0.06
CA LEU A 112 -21.14 30.75 -0.31
C LEU A 112 -20.90 31.97 -1.20
N LYS A 113 -20.23 32.98 -0.66
CA LYS A 113 -19.82 34.17 -1.42
C LYS A 113 -18.66 33.85 -2.38
N LEU A 114 -18.61 34.55 -3.51
CA LEU A 114 -17.53 34.42 -4.51
C LEU A 114 -16.12 34.63 -3.92
N SER A 115 -15.98 35.52 -2.94
CA SER A 115 -14.69 35.73 -2.24
C SER A 115 -14.26 34.51 -1.42
N ALA A 116 -15.20 33.80 -0.78
CA ALA A 116 -14.94 32.57 -0.03
C ALA A 116 -14.67 31.39 -0.98
N PHE A 117 -15.41 31.31 -2.09
CA PHE A 117 -15.17 30.37 -3.19
C PHE A 117 -13.74 30.51 -3.72
N ARG A 118 -13.29 31.74 -4.02
CA ARG A 118 -11.94 31.97 -4.56
C ARG A 118 -10.87 31.48 -3.60
N ARG A 119 -10.99 31.80 -2.31
CA ARG A 119 -10.07 31.33 -1.25
C ARG A 119 -10.06 29.80 -1.09
N LEU A 120 -11.20 29.14 -1.30
CA LEU A 120 -11.30 27.69 -1.31
C LEU A 120 -10.53 27.11 -2.51
N PHE A 121 -10.75 27.68 -3.70
CA PHE A 121 -10.07 27.26 -4.92
C PHE A 121 -8.56 27.51 -4.86
N ASP A 122 -8.09 28.64 -4.33
CA ASP A 122 -6.66 28.91 -4.17
C ASP A 122 -5.98 27.83 -3.31
N LYS A 123 -6.67 27.35 -2.25
CA LYS A 123 -6.18 26.23 -1.44
C LYS A 123 -6.17 24.90 -2.19
N VAL A 124 -7.19 24.63 -3.02
CA VAL A 124 -7.25 23.42 -3.86
C VAL A 124 -6.14 23.45 -4.93
N ILE A 125 -5.94 24.58 -5.60
CA ILE A 125 -4.90 24.78 -6.62
C ILE A 125 -3.51 24.59 -5.99
N LYS A 126 -3.28 25.15 -4.78
CA LYS A 126 -2.04 24.94 -4.03
C LYS A 126 -1.80 23.45 -3.73
N LYS A 127 -2.86 22.66 -3.53
CA LYS A 127 -2.76 21.22 -3.23
C LYS A 127 -2.60 20.36 -4.49
N PHE A 128 -3.18 20.76 -5.61
CA PHE A 128 -3.16 20.04 -6.88
C PHE A 128 -2.65 20.91 -8.04
N PRO A 129 -1.41 21.42 -7.96
CA PRO A 129 -0.92 22.44 -8.89
C PRO A 129 -0.85 21.93 -10.33
N THR A 130 -0.59 20.65 -10.56
CA THR A 130 -0.49 20.09 -11.92
C THR A 130 -1.84 19.83 -12.59
N ARG A 131 -2.93 19.69 -11.82
CA ARG A 131 -4.25 19.28 -12.33
C ARG A 131 -5.26 20.43 -12.38
N MET A 132 -5.08 21.46 -11.57
CA MET A 132 -6.02 22.58 -11.39
C MET A 132 -5.39 23.96 -11.62
N ALA A 133 -4.13 24.04 -12.08
CA ALA A 133 -3.56 25.32 -12.47
C ALA A 133 -4.28 25.92 -13.68
N ALA A 134 -4.18 27.24 -13.86
CA ALA A 134 -4.72 27.94 -15.04
C ALA A 134 -4.11 27.42 -16.37
N THR A 135 -2.96 26.75 -16.32
CA THR A 135 -2.30 26.10 -17.47
C THR A 135 -2.66 24.62 -17.61
N ALA A 136 -3.54 24.08 -16.76
CA ALA A 136 -3.94 22.69 -16.84
C ALA A 136 -4.81 22.45 -18.09
N PRO A 137 -4.74 21.26 -18.73
CA PRO A 137 -5.52 20.95 -19.93
C PRO A 137 -7.04 21.05 -19.74
N ILE A 138 -7.51 21.07 -18.48
CA ILE A 138 -8.93 21.16 -18.12
C ILE A 138 -9.46 22.60 -18.15
N ALA A 139 -8.59 23.61 -18.20
CA ALA A 139 -9.00 25.00 -18.24
C ALA A 139 -9.54 25.35 -19.64
N ASN A 140 -10.83 25.65 -19.74
CA ASN A 140 -11.48 26.01 -21.02
C ASN A 140 -10.87 27.27 -21.65
N ASN A 141 -10.45 28.24 -20.83
CA ASN A 141 -9.90 29.51 -21.27
C ASN A 141 -8.68 29.91 -20.41
N PRO A 142 -7.49 29.33 -20.67
CA PRO A 142 -6.32 29.49 -19.81
C PRO A 142 -5.87 30.96 -19.67
N ASN A 143 -6.00 31.74 -20.74
CA ASN A 143 -5.65 33.17 -20.75
C ASN A 143 -6.60 34.00 -19.87
N LEU A 144 -7.89 33.68 -19.88
CA LEU A 144 -8.89 34.36 -19.05
C LEU A 144 -8.68 34.03 -17.57
N GLU A 145 -8.48 32.76 -17.23
CA GLU A 145 -8.23 32.34 -15.84
C GLU A 145 -6.93 32.92 -15.28
N TYR A 146 -5.89 32.99 -16.12
CA TYR A 146 -4.64 33.65 -15.77
C TYR A 146 -4.83 35.15 -15.52
N GLY A 147 -5.62 35.83 -16.37
CA GLY A 147 -5.98 37.24 -16.19
C GLY A 147 -6.78 37.48 -14.90
N LEU A 148 -7.78 36.64 -14.62
CA LEU A 148 -8.58 36.71 -13.39
C LEU A 148 -7.75 36.44 -12.12
N ALA A 149 -6.74 35.56 -12.20
CA ALA A 149 -5.83 35.31 -11.09
C ALA A 149 -4.90 36.50 -10.78
N LYS A 150 -4.67 37.39 -11.76
CA LYS A 150 -3.89 38.63 -11.60
C LYS A 150 -4.71 39.83 -11.18
N LEU A 151 -6.04 39.74 -11.20
CA LEU A 151 -6.87 40.80 -10.64
C LEU A 151 -6.60 40.87 -9.13
N PRO A 152 -6.24 42.06 -8.60
CA PRO A 152 -6.15 42.23 -7.16
C PRO A 152 -7.49 41.82 -6.56
N SER A 153 -7.45 40.94 -5.56
CA SER A 153 -8.61 40.68 -4.72
C SER A 153 -9.04 42.03 -4.15
N CYS A 154 -10.15 42.56 -4.65
CA CYS A 154 -10.70 43.90 -4.41
C CYS A 154 -10.14 44.57 -3.13
N PRO A 155 -9.39 45.68 -3.22
CA PRO A 155 -9.06 46.49 -2.07
C PRO A 155 -10.35 47.16 -1.58
N SER A 156 -10.85 46.66 -0.44
CA SER A 156 -11.84 47.26 0.47
C SER A 156 -12.50 48.57 0.02
N ILE A 157 -13.73 48.46 -0.51
CA ILE A 157 -14.75 49.49 -0.29
C ILE A 157 -15.39 49.17 1.07
N GLY A 158 -15.18 50.07 2.03
CA GLY A 158 -15.83 50.24 3.34
C GLY A 158 -16.56 49.05 3.97
N HIS A 159 -16.05 48.59 5.11
CA HIS A 159 -16.80 47.85 6.12
C HIS A 159 -17.76 46.76 5.62
N GLN A 160 -17.23 45.71 4.99
CA GLN A 160 -17.86 44.41 5.15
C GLN A 160 -16.99 43.59 6.08
N LYS A 161 -17.43 43.47 7.34
CA LYS A 161 -16.96 42.41 8.25
C LYS A 161 -16.79 41.17 7.39
N ILE A 162 -15.54 40.70 7.25
CA ILE A 162 -15.27 39.36 6.75
C ILE A 162 -16.17 38.48 7.60
N CYS A 163 -17.22 37.91 7.01
CA CYS A 163 -18.21 37.21 7.80
C CYS A 163 -17.47 36.09 8.51
N ASP A 164 -17.49 36.08 9.84
CA ASP A 164 -16.85 35.03 10.63
C ASP A 164 -17.30 33.63 10.18
N SER A 165 -18.53 33.55 9.63
CA SER A 165 -19.11 32.45 8.85
C SER A 165 -18.26 31.96 7.67
N ASP A 166 -17.82 32.83 6.77
CA ASP A 166 -17.12 32.39 5.55
C ASP A 166 -15.69 31.94 5.86
N ASN A 167 -15.08 32.60 6.84
CA ASN A 167 -13.81 32.19 7.39
C ASN A 167 -13.94 30.86 8.17
N SER A 168 -15.05 30.63 8.86
CA SER A 168 -15.33 29.36 9.53
C SER A 168 -15.59 28.23 8.54
N ILE A 169 -16.27 28.46 7.42
CA ILE A 169 -16.47 27.46 6.34
C ILE A 169 -15.12 27.06 5.73
N VAL A 170 -14.30 28.03 5.31
CA VAL A 170 -12.98 27.76 4.72
C VAL A 170 -12.01 27.15 5.74
N LYS A 171 -12.15 27.46 7.04
CA LYS A 171 -11.39 26.80 8.11
C LYS A 171 -11.93 25.40 8.44
N ALA A 172 -13.24 25.17 8.36
CA ALA A 172 -13.88 23.89 8.65
C ALA A 172 -13.55 22.84 7.59
N VAL A 173 -13.60 23.21 6.31
CA VAL A 173 -13.26 22.31 5.19
C VAL A 173 -11.81 21.81 5.28
N PHE A 174 -10.89 22.71 5.65
CA PHE A 174 -9.46 22.39 5.74
C PHE A 174 -8.99 22.16 7.18
N LYS A 175 -9.90 22.00 8.15
CA LYS A 175 -9.51 21.74 9.54
C LYS A 175 -8.83 20.37 9.53
N LYS A 176 -7.53 20.33 9.85
CA LYS A 176 -6.84 19.07 10.09
C LYS A 176 -7.64 18.33 11.15
N ARG A 177 -8.31 17.23 10.76
CA ARG A 177 -8.79 16.28 11.76
C ARG A 177 -7.55 15.89 12.56
N LYS A 178 -7.63 15.96 13.90
CA LYS A 178 -6.64 15.27 14.74
C LYS A 178 -6.65 13.85 14.20
N THR A 179 -5.59 13.44 13.52
CA THR A 179 -5.30 12.02 13.40
C THR A 179 -5.22 11.58 14.85
N VAL A 180 -6.24 10.86 15.30
CA VAL A 180 -6.05 10.00 16.46
C VAL A 180 -4.86 9.18 16.03
N LYS A 181 -3.69 9.42 16.64
CA LYS A 181 -2.62 8.44 16.66
C LYS A 181 -3.24 7.24 17.35
N ARG A 182 -4.02 6.44 16.62
CA ARG A 182 -4.19 5.05 16.96
C ARG A 182 -2.80 4.51 16.69
N SER A 183 -1.99 4.51 17.75
CA SER A 183 -0.86 3.61 17.84
C SER A 183 -1.41 2.27 17.38
N TYR A 184 -0.97 1.80 16.22
CA TYR A 184 -1.20 0.42 15.84
C TYR A 184 -0.31 -0.43 16.75
N THR A 185 -0.67 -0.50 18.01
CA THR A 185 -0.26 -1.56 18.91
C THR A 185 -1.19 -2.74 18.64
N SER A 186 -0.65 -3.68 17.88
CA SER A 186 -0.86 -5.11 18.08
C SER A 186 -2.27 -5.66 17.82
N THR A 187 -2.48 -6.16 16.61
CA THR A 187 -3.13 -7.47 16.41
C THR A 187 -2.09 -8.61 16.47
N SER A 188 -1.11 -8.53 17.37
CA SER A 188 -0.44 -9.70 17.95
C SER A 188 -1.02 -9.93 19.34
N ARG A 189 -2.29 -10.35 19.41
CA ARG A 189 -2.88 -10.92 20.63
C ARG A 189 -3.48 -12.32 20.41
N MET A 190 -3.11 -12.98 19.31
CA MET A 190 -3.36 -14.42 19.08
C MET A 190 -2.08 -15.26 19.02
N PHE A 191 -0.89 -14.66 19.02
CA PHE A 191 0.38 -15.40 19.09
C PHE A 191 1.28 -14.78 20.15
N ARG A 192 1.20 -15.29 21.37
CA ARG A 192 2.16 -15.00 22.45
C ARG A 192 3.54 -15.50 22.00
N HIS A 193 4.48 -14.58 21.80
CA HIS A 193 5.91 -14.91 21.86
C HIS A 193 6.40 -14.74 23.30
N HIS A 194 6.93 -15.82 23.86
CA HIS A 194 7.83 -15.77 25.01
C HIS A 194 9.13 -15.07 24.59
N PRO A 195 9.75 -14.24 25.46
CA PRO A 195 11.05 -13.65 25.17
C PRO A 195 12.15 -14.60 25.64
N THR A 196 13.07 -14.95 24.75
CA THR A 196 14.42 -15.36 25.15
C THR A 196 15.41 -14.61 24.28
N ASN A 197 16.02 -13.58 24.89
CA ASN A 197 17.31 -13.07 24.48
C ASN A 197 18.32 -14.21 24.64
N ALA A 198 18.74 -14.77 23.53
CA ALA A 198 20.02 -15.42 23.40
C ALA A 198 20.37 -15.38 21.92
N SER A 199 21.55 -14.87 21.60
CA SER A 199 22.24 -15.15 20.36
C SER A 199 22.41 -16.67 20.25
N VAL A 200 21.39 -17.35 19.73
CA VAL A 200 21.47 -18.77 19.38
C VAL A 200 21.62 -18.78 17.87
N SER A 201 22.86 -18.94 17.42
CA SER A 201 23.13 -19.56 16.14
C SER A 201 22.28 -20.81 16.07
N PHE A 202 21.23 -20.79 15.24
CA PHE A 202 20.37 -21.95 15.03
C PHE A 202 21.16 -22.96 14.18
N GLN A 203 22.17 -23.59 14.79
CA GLN A 203 22.73 -24.87 14.39
C GLN A 203 21.80 -25.98 14.93
N GLY A 204 20.52 -25.86 14.62
CA GLY A 204 19.56 -26.95 14.67
C GLY A 204 19.37 -27.46 13.25
N PRO A 205 19.11 -28.78 13.06
CA PRO A 205 18.88 -29.31 11.73
C PRO A 205 17.80 -28.50 11.02
N SER A 206 18.08 -28.09 9.77
CA SER A 206 17.10 -27.42 8.92
C SER A 206 15.76 -28.15 9.01
N PHE A 207 14.62 -27.44 8.99
CA PHE A 207 13.28 -28.04 8.95
C PHE A 207 13.13 -29.17 7.90
N TYR A 208 14.02 -29.20 6.91
CA TYR A 208 14.29 -30.31 5.99
C TYR A 208 14.47 -31.68 6.67
N SER A 209 15.21 -31.77 7.79
CA SER A 209 15.55 -33.03 8.45
C SER A 209 14.39 -33.63 9.25
N LEU A 210 13.38 -32.82 9.58
CA LEU A 210 12.22 -33.25 10.34
C LEU A 210 11.11 -33.83 9.43
N ILE A 211 11.11 -33.47 8.14
CA ILE A 211 10.08 -33.85 7.17
C ILE A 211 10.60 -34.82 6.11
N CYS A 212 11.86 -34.68 5.68
CA CYS A 212 12.51 -35.67 4.81
C CYS A 212 13.35 -36.60 5.71
N GLY A 213 12.80 -37.77 6.04
CA GLY A 213 13.50 -38.76 6.88
C GLY A 213 14.94 -39.01 6.41
N LYS A 214 15.85 -39.19 7.36
CA LYS A 214 17.26 -39.55 7.12
C LYS A 214 17.31 -40.73 6.14
N VAL A 215 17.80 -40.49 4.93
CA VAL A 215 18.22 -41.58 4.03
C VAL A 215 19.59 -42.02 4.54
N SER A 216 19.64 -43.18 5.21
CA SER A 216 20.91 -43.85 5.50
C SER A 216 21.57 -44.26 4.18
N PRO A 217 22.88 -44.07 4.01
CA PRO A 217 23.58 -44.59 2.84
C PRO A 217 23.59 -46.12 2.92
N VAL A 218 23.08 -46.79 1.90
CA VAL A 218 23.35 -48.21 1.68
C VAL A 218 24.80 -48.28 1.22
N ALA A 219 25.64 -48.90 2.05
CA ALA A 219 27.01 -49.24 1.69
C ALA A 219 26.98 -50.37 0.66
N SER A 220 27.70 -50.16 -0.45
CA SER A 220 28.19 -51.21 -1.35
C SER A 220 29.69 -51.03 -1.49
#